data_AF-A0A0G0PJY7-F1
#
_entry.id   AF-A0A0G0PJY7-F1
#
_cell.length_a   1.000
_cell.length_b   1.000
_cell.length_c   1.000
_cell.angle_alpha   90.00
_cell.angle_beta   90.00
_cell.angle_gamma   90.00
#
_symmetry.space_group_name_H-M   'P 1'
#
loop_
_entity.id
_entity.type
_entity.pdbx_description
1 polymer ?
#
loop_
_entity_poly.entity_id
_entity_poly.type
_entity_poly.pdbx_seq_one_letter_code
_entity_poly.pdbx_strand_id
1 'polypeptide(L)'
;MEENIEKSKLIKIIVERQVGIIGHLAIEQANRVGGVKVSDDLSSVSISGNLKDVLEKLVLQYERLFGQASVEACKDALREVKSNISQEELPSILR
;
A
#
# COMPACT_ATOMS: atom_id res chain seq x y z
N MET A 1 -2.78 -16.79 10.31
CA MET A 1 -3.90 -15.82 10.32
C MET A 1 -3.40 -14.43 10.70
N GLU A 2 -2.56 -14.29 11.74
CA GLU A 2 -1.97 -13.03 12.18
C GLU A 2 -1.07 -12.34 11.12
N GLU A 3 -0.26 -13.10 10.38
CA GLU A 3 0.61 -12.55 9.33
C GLU A 3 -0.18 -11.84 8.22
N ASN A 4 -1.37 -12.34 7.87
CA ASN A 4 -2.19 -11.75 6.80
C ASN A 4 -2.88 -10.46 7.26
N ILE A 5 -3.14 -10.33 8.57
CA ILE A 5 -3.67 -9.11 9.18
C ILE A 5 -2.61 -7.99 9.10
N GLU A 6 -1.37 -8.29 9.49
CA GLU A 6 -0.29 -7.29 9.44
C GLU A 6 0.04 -6.87 8.00
N LYS A 7 0.04 -7.80 7.05
CA LYS A 7 0.16 -7.50 5.60
C LYS A 7 -0.95 -6.55 5.14
N SER A 8 -2.21 -6.88 5.44
CA SER A 8 -3.37 -6.08 5.04
C SER A 8 -3.32 -4.65 5.59
N LYS A 9 -2.77 -4.50 6.79
CA LYS A 9 -2.59 -3.21 7.46
C LYS A 9 -1.64 -2.30 6.68
N LEU A 10 -0.50 -2.81 6.21
CA LEU A 10 0.44 -2.01 5.42
C LEU A 10 -0.19 -1.46 4.13
N ILE A 11 -0.91 -2.32 3.40
CA ILE A 11 -1.62 -1.90 2.18
C ILE A 11 -2.69 -0.87 2.54
N LYS A 12 -3.49 -1.12 3.58
CA LYS A 12 -4.52 -0.18 4.04
C LYS A 12 -3.95 1.20 4.31
N ILE A 13 -2.85 1.30 5.06
CA ILE A 13 -2.22 2.58 5.41
C ILE A 13 -1.72 3.33 4.17
N ILE A 14 -1.09 2.61 3.21
CA ILE A 14 -0.65 3.23 1.95
C ILE A 14 -1.87 3.79 1.20
N VAL A 15 -2.94 3.02 1.08
CA VAL A 15 -4.15 3.47 0.36
C VAL A 15 -4.81 4.62 1.09
N GLU A 16 -4.93 4.58 2.42
CA GLU A 16 -5.45 5.68 3.25
C GLU A 16 -4.66 6.97 3.05
N ARG A 17 -3.33 6.88 3.05
CA ARG A 17 -2.47 8.04 2.79
C ARG A 17 -2.72 8.62 1.40
N GLN A 18 -2.82 7.76 0.38
CA GLN A 18 -3.07 8.21 -0.99
C GLN A 18 -4.49 8.80 -1.13
N VAL A 19 -5.51 8.25 -0.46
CA VAL A 19 -6.85 8.85 -0.43
C VAL A 19 -6.80 10.28 0.11
N GLY A 20 -5.98 10.56 1.13
CA GLY A 20 -5.76 11.91 1.64
C GLY A 20 -5.17 12.91 0.62
N ILE A 21 -4.54 12.41 -0.45
CA ILE A 21 -3.87 13.23 -1.48
C ILE A 21 -4.72 13.31 -2.76
N ILE A 22 -5.26 12.18 -3.22
CA ILE A 22 -5.92 12.03 -4.55
C ILE A 22 -7.38 11.58 -4.46
N GLY A 23 -7.94 11.45 -3.26
CA GLY A 23 -9.33 11.06 -3.03
C GLY A 23 -9.64 9.61 -3.39
N HIS A 24 -10.91 9.33 -3.71
CA HIS A 24 -11.42 7.98 -4.01
C HIS A 24 -10.67 7.28 -5.16
N LEU A 25 -10.04 8.04 -6.05
CA LEU A 25 -9.18 7.50 -7.11
C LEU A 25 -8.11 6.56 -6.54
N ALA A 26 -7.58 6.81 -5.34
CA ALA A 26 -6.58 5.92 -4.74
C ALA A 26 -7.10 4.49 -4.56
N ILE A 27 -8.36 4.34 -4.13
CA ILE A 27 -9.01 3.03 -3.96
C ILE A 27 -9.16 2.33 -5.31
N GLU A 28 -9.58 3.07 -6.34
CA GLU A 28 -9.66 2.53 -7.70
C GLU A 28 -8.30 2.05 -8.22
N GLN A 29 -7.23 2.80 -7.97
CA GLN A 29 -5.88 2.42 -8.39
C GLN A 29 -5.36 1.21 -7.61
N ALA A 30 -5.61 1.14 -6.30
CA ALA A 30 -5.25 -0.01 -5.48
C ALA A 30 -5.90 -1.30 -6.00
N ASN A 31 -7.19 -1.24 -6.36
CA ASN A 31 -7.93 -2.38 -6.90
C ASN A 31 -7.49 -2.81 -8.31
N ARG A 32 -6.65 -2.03 -9.02
CA ARG A 32 -6.02 -2.44 -10.28
C ARG A 32 -4.74 -3.26 -10.07
N VAL A 33 -4.22 -3.29 -8.84
CA VAL A 33 -3.02 -4.04 -8.50
C VAL A 33 -3.40 -5.49 -8.25
N GLY A 34 -2.85 -6.40 -9.07
CA GLY A 34 -3.05 -7.83 -8.89
C GLY A 34 -2.60 -8.28 -7.49
N GLY A 35 -3.50 -8.92 -6.76
CA GLY A 35 -3.26 -9.35 -5.38
C GLY A 35 -3.74 -8.38 -4.30
N VAL A 36 -4.37 -7.26 -4.67
CA VAL A 36 -4.98 -6.29 -3.75
C VAL A 36 -6.49 -6.23 -3.99
N LYS A 37 -7.26 -6.21 -2.91
CA LYS A 37 -8.69 -5.86 -2.94
C LYS A 37 -9.04 -4.96 -1.77
N VAL A 38 -9.62 -3.81 -2.05
CA VAL A 38 -9.96 -2.77 -1.07
C VAL A 38 -11.44 -2.41 -1.25
N SER A 39 -12.20 -2.36 -0.15
CA SER A 39 -13.57 -1.84 -0.19
C SER A 39 -13.60 -0.32 -0.32
N ASP A 40 -14.68 0.21 -0.89
CA ASP A 40 -14.85 1.65 -1.16
C ASP A 40 -14.75 2.53 0.10
N ASP A 41 -15.06 1.96 1.27
CA ASP A 41 -15.00 2.60 2.58
C ASP A 41 -13.71 2.31 3.36
N LEU A 42 -12.73 1.62 2.77
CA LEU A 42 -11.48 1.15 3.41
C LEU A 42 -11.68 0.27 4.65
N SER A 43 -12.90 -0.23 4.90
CA SER A 43 -13.19 -1.10 6.04
C SER A 43 -12.54 -2.47 5.87
N SER A 44 -12.34 -2.93 4.64
CA SER A 44 -11.72 -4.21 4.31
C SER A 44 -10.60 -4.07 3.29
N VAL A 45 -9.47 -4.70 3.60
CA VAL A 45 -8.34 -4.85 2.69
C VAL A 45 -7.93 -6.32 2.70
N SER A 46 -7.87 -6.92 1.51
CA SER A 46 -7.43 -8.30 1.30
C SER A 46 -6.20 -8.32 0.42
N ILE A 47 -5.24 -9.17 0.79
CA ILE A 47 -4.02 -9.40 0.03
C ILE A 47 -3.94 -10.87 -0.35
N SER A 48 -3.48 -11.12 -1.58
CA SER A 48 -3.07 -12.44 -2.02
C SER A 48 -1.68 -12.36 -2.68
N GLY A 49 -0.90 -13.42 -2.51
CA GLY A 49 0.46 -13.50 -3.04
C GLY A 49 1.54 -12.94 -2.11
N ASN A 50 2.69 -12.60 -2.69
CA ASN A 50 3.86 -12.10 -1.97
C ASN A 50 3.70 -10.61 -1.62
N LEU A 51 3.89 -10.26 -0.34
CA LEU A 51 3.71 -8.90 0.15
C LEU A 51 4.64 -7.89 -0.54
N LYS A 52 5.91 -8.24 -0.70
CA LYS A 52 6.93 -7.36 -1.27
C LYS A 52 6.57 -6.96 -2.70
N ASP A 53 6.19 -7.94 -3.50
CA ASP A 53 5.78 -7.75 -4.89
C ASP A 53 4.50 -6.91 -4.99
N VAL A 54 3.54 -7.15 -4.08
CA VAL A 54 2.28 -6.41 -4.04
C VAL A 54 2.51 -4.95 -3.64
N LEU A 55 3.33 -4.70 -2.61
CA LEU A 55 3.71 -3.35 -2.18
C LEU A 55 4.43 -2.60 -3.31
N GLU A 56 5.38 -3.25 -3.98
CA GLU A 56 6.12 -2.63 -5.08
C GLU A 56 5.17 -2.22 -6.21
N LYS A 57 4.30 -3.13 -6.65
CA LYS A 57 3.31 -2.83 -7.70
C LYS A 57 2.34 -1.73 -7.29
N LEU A 58 1.92 -1.69 -6.02
CA LEU A 58 1.04 -0.66 -5.51
C LEU A 58 1.71 0.73 -5.55
N VAL A 59 2.94 0.82 -5.07
CA VAL A 59 3.68 2.10 -5.08
C VAL A 59 3.95 2.56 -6.52
N LEU A 60 4.37 1.65 -7.40
CA LEU A 60 4.56 1.94 -8.82
C LEU A 60 3.27 2.39 -9.52
N GLN A 61 2.12 1.84 -9.11
CA GLN A 61 0.82 2.26 -9.66
C GLN A 61 0.51 3.72 -9.32
N TYR A 62 0.83 4.16 -8.11
CA TYR A 62 0.68 5.57 -7.73
C TYR A 62 1.75 6.47 -8.35
N GLU A 63 3.01 6.00 -8.42
CA GLU A 63 4.11 6.72 -9.04
C GLU A 63 3.81 7.07 -10.51
N ARG A 64 3.24 6.13 -11.26
CA ARG A 64 2.86 6.36 -12.67
C ARG A 64 1.85 7.50 -12.86
N LEU A 65 1.06 7.83 -11.84
CA LEU A 65 0.04 8.87 -11.91
C LEU A 65 0.51 10.20 -11.34
N PHE A 66 1.26 10.16 -10.23
CA PHE A 66 1.57 11.34 -9.43
C PHE A 66 3.08 11.57 -9.22
N GLY A 67 3.91 10.77 -9.89
CA GLY A 67 5.36 10.85 -9.85
C GLY A 67 5.95 10.55 -8.47
N GLN A 68 7.19 10.97 -8.27
CA GLN A 68 7.98 10.68 -7.06
C GLN A 68 7.29 11.12 -5.76
N ALA A 69 6.46 12.16 -5.78
CA ALA A 69 5.77 12.65 -4.58
C ALA A 69 4.87 11.57 -3.96
N SER A 70 4.27 10.70 -4.79
CA SER A 70 3.47 9.59 -4.30
C SER A 70 4.31 8.50 -3.62
N VAL A 71 5.54 8.26 -4.10
CA VAL A 71 6.47 7.32 -3.50
C VAL A 71 6.88 7.80 -2.10
N GLU A 72 7.22 9.08 -1.96
CA GLU A 72 7.58 9.66 -0.66
C GLU A 72 6.40 9.62 0.31
N ALA A 73 5.18 9.91 -0.15
CA ALA A 73 3.98 9.75 0.67
C ALA A 73 3.78 8.31 1.16
N CYS A 74 4.07 7.30 0.34
CA CYS A 74 4.02 5.90 0.76
C CYS A 74 5.08 5.56 1.82
N LYS A 75 6.31 6.05 1.65
CA LYS A 75 7.39 5.86 2.64
C LYS A 75 7.01 6.49 3.99
N ASP A 76 6.50 7.71 3.97
CA ASP A 76 6.09 8.41 5.19
C ASP A 76 4.95 7.69 5.90
N ALA A 77 3.96 7.18 5.16
CA ALA A 77 2.87 6.40 5.71
C ALA A 77 3.38 5.15 6.47
N LEU A 78 4.39 4.46 5.92
CA LEU A 78 4.98 3.29 6.56
C LEU A 78 5.85 3.64 7.78
N ARG A 79 6.57 4.77 7.75
CA ARG A 79 7.39 5.23 8.88
C ARG A 79 6.58 5.54 10.13
N GLU A 80 5.36 6.05 9.95
CA GLU A 80 4.46 6.37 11.07
C GLU A 80 3.88 5.14 11.75
N VAL A 81 4.05 3.95 11.18
CA VAL A 81 3.43 2.72 11.66
C VAL A 81 4.48 1.85 12.31
N LYS A 82 4.22 1.48 13.57
CA LYS A 82 4.93 0.39 14.22
C LYS A 82 4.49 -0.93 13.59
N SER A 83 5.18 -1.35 12.55
CA SER A 83 5.05 -2.68 11.97
C SER A 83 6.19 -3.58 12.42
N ASN A 84 5.90 -4.86 12.63
CA ASN A 84 6.90 -5.88 12.94
C ASN A 84 7.54 -6.48 11.67
N ILE A 85 7.22 -5.92 10.49
CA ILE A 85 7.75 -6.40 9.21
C ILE A 85 9.20 -5.95 9.04
N SER A 86 10.06 -6.90 8.67
CA SER A 86 11.49 -6.62 8.47
C SER A 86 11.69 -5.70 7.26
N GLN A 87 12.70 -4.83 7.33
CA GLN A 87 13.12 -3.98 6.19
C GLN A 87 13.47 -4.80 4.94
N GLU A 88 13.85 -6.06 5.11
CA GLU A 88 14.16 -6.98 4.01
C GLU A 88 12.92 -7.40 3.21
N GLU A 89 11.76 -7.44 3.89
CA GLU A 89 10.46 -7.78 3.33
C GLU A 89 9.81 -6.59 2.60
N LEU A 90 10.27 -5.38 2.87
CA LEU A 90 9.88 -4.20 2.09
C LEU A 90 10.60 -4.16 0.74
N PRO A 91 9.91 -3.72 -0.33
CA PRO A 91 10.54 -3.50 -1.63
C PRO A 91 11.48 -2.31 -1.56
N SER A 92 12.51 -2.30 -2.42
CA SER A 92 13.56 -1.28 -2.40
C SER A 92 13.03 0.14 -2.59
N ILE A 93 11.91 0.31 -3.30
CA ILE A 93 11.24 1.61 -3.51
C ILE A 93 10.67 2.21 -2.21
N LEU A 94 10.49 1.40 -1.17
CA LEU A 94 9.97 1.80 0.15
C LEU A 94 11.03 1.80 1.25
N ARG A 95 12.28 1.49 0.91
CA ARG A 95 13.43 1.63 1.83
C ARG A 95 13.93 3.07 1.88
#